data_AF-A0A0S2FGJ7-F1
#
_entry.id   AF-A0A0S2FGJ7-F1
#
_cell.length_a   1.000
_cell.length_b   1.000
_cell.length_c   1.000
_cell.angle_alpha   90.00
_cell.angle_beta   90.00
_cell.angle_gamma   90.00
#
_symmetry.space_group_name_H-M   'P 1'
#
loop_
_entity.id
_entity.type
_entity.pdbx_description
1 polymer ?
#
loop_
_entity_poly.entity_id
_entity_poly.type
_entity_poly.pdbx_seq_one_letter_code
_entity_poly.pdbx_strand_id
1 'polypeptide(L)'
;MTAHVKALPRLHDELDSSHQTIHGDTDAAIAAALITINASSHFLSTSNNKHLVTPESMVWNKEPQPKAAERTVAKMREIRRRSAPGTQGFDAMGIVLIDFKNDGSPCHISTEPPAPTTSDGDHYANMIGRISTLYASRFAGF
;
A
#
# COMPACT_ATOMS: atom_id res chain seq x y z
N MET A 1 2.48 6.51 7.83
CA MET A 1 1.37 6.08 8.72
C MET A 1 1.72 4.72 9.30
N THR A 2 1.65 4.51 10.61
CA THR A 2 2.30 3.37 11.27
C THR A 2 1.41 2.57 12.23
N ALA A 3 0.21 3.02 12.59
CA ALA A 3 -0.74 2.23 13.40
C ALA A 3 -1.79 1.59 12.47
N HIS A 4 -1.38 0.53 11.76
CA HIS A 4 -2.13 -0.05 10.64
C HIS A 4 -3.57 -0.43 10.98
N VAL A 5 -3.85 -0.90 12.20
CA VAL A 5 -5.21 -1.37 12.57
C VAL A 5 -6.16 -0.22 12.92
N LYS A 6 -5.70 0.79 13.66
CA LYS A 6 -6.58 1.87 14.18
C LYS A 6 -7.02 2.83 13.07
N ALA A 7 -6.18 3.02 12.06
CA ALA A 7 -6.48 3.88 10.92
C ALA A 7 -7.13 3.11 9.74
N LEU A 8 -7.32 1.79 9.88
CA LEU A 8 -7.60 0.92 8.73
C LEU A 8 -8.88 1.27 7.95
N PRO A 9 -10.04 1.55 8.59
CA PRO A 9 -11.25 1.94 7.87
C PRO A 9 -11.05 3.26 7.11
N ARG A 10 -10.45 4.26 7.77
CA ARG A 10 -10.21 5.56 7.16
C ARG A 10 -9.21 5.50 6.02
N LEU A 11 -8.13 4.71 6.18
CA LEU A 11 -7.15 4.46 5.13
C LEU A 11 -7.82 3.82 3.91
N HIS A 12 -8.69 2.84 4.13
CA HIS A 12 -9.46 2.23 3.05
C HIS A 12 -10.33 3.26 2.33
N ASP A 13 -11.10 4.08 3.06
CA ASP A 13 -12.02 5.05 2.46
C ASP A 13 -11.30 6.16 1.69
N GLU A 14 -10.17 6.65 2.23
CA GLU A 14 -9.31 7.63 1.56
C GLU A 14 -8.66 7.04 0.28
N LEU A 15 -8.20 5.78 0.33
CA LEU A 15 -7.62 5.12 -0.84
C LEU A 15 -8.68 4.79 -1.90
N ASP A 16 -9.82 4.20 -1.50
CA ASP A 16 -10.87 3.76 -2.43
C ASP A 16 -11.55 4.93 -3.15
N SER A 17 -11.49 6.15 -2.63
CA SER A 17 -11.96 7.35 -3.33
C SER A 17 -10.89 8.03 -4.19
N SER A 18 -9.59 7.75 -3.97
CA SER A 18 -8.49 8.47 -4.63
C SER A 18 -8.47 8.29 -6.15
N HIS A 19 -8.94 7.15 -6.68
CA HIS A 19 -9.04 6.93 -8.12
C HIS A 19 -9.99 7.94 -8.80
N GLN A 20 -11.00 8.44 -8.09
CA GLN A 20 -12.00 9.37 -8.63
C GLN A 20 -11.38 10.70 -9.01
N THR A 21 -10.34 11.13 -8.29
CA THR A 21 -9.63 12.38 -8.63
C THR A 21 -8.90 12.24 -9.98
N ILE A 22 -8.33 11.07 -10.25
CA ILE A 22 -7.58 10.80 -11.48
C ILE A 22 -8.54 10.68 -12.67
N HIS A 23 -9.61 9.90 -12.52
CA HIS A 23 -10.59 9.71 -13.60
C HIS A 23 -11.52 10.91 -13.80
N GLY A 24 -11.64 11.80 -12.80
CA GLY A 24 -12.38 13.05 -12.90
C GLY A 24 -11.71 14.07 -13.84
N ASP A 25 -10.39 14.03 -13.99
CA ASP A 25 -9.66 14.83 -14.99
C ASP A 25 -9.84 14.23 -16.39
N THR A 26 -9.60 12.92 -16.53
CA THR A 26 -9.88 12.20 -17.78
C THR A 26 -10.12 10.71 -17.54
N ASP A 27 -11.19 10.17 -18.14
CA ASP A 27 -11.55 8.75 -18.03
C ASP A 27 -10.49 7.83 -18.66
N ALA A 28 -9.66 8.36 -19.56
CA ALA A 28 -8.55 7.65 -20.21
C ALA A 28 -7.32 7.48 -19.29
N ALA A 29 -7.19 8.28 -18.22
CA ALA A 29 -6.06 8.20 -17.31
C ALA A 29 -5.97 6.83 -16.62
N ILE A 30 -4.74 6.41 -16.32
CA ILE A 30 -4.45 5.18 -15.59
C ILE A 30 -4.25 5.53 -14.12
N ALA A 31 -5.20 5.13 -13.27
CA ALA A 31 -5.10 5.24 -11.83
C ALA A 31 -4.44 3.99 -11.26
N ALA A 32 -3.25 4.14 -10.68
CA ALA A 32 -2.53 3.05 -10.02
C ALA A 32 -2.34 3.32 -8.52
N ALA A 33 -2.50 2.29 -7.70
CA ALA A 33 -2.24 2.35 -6.26
C ALA A 33 -1.09 1.42 -5.88
N LEU A 34 -0.04 1.97 -5.25
CA LEU A 34 0.99 1.20 -4.58
C LEU A 34 0.84 1.34 -3.06
N ILE A 35 0.61 0.22 -2.39
CA ILE A 35 0.35 0.18 -0.95
C ILE A 35 1.52 -0.50 -0.26
N THR A 36 2.20 0.25 0.60
CA THR A 36 3.32 -0.27 1.41
C THR A 36 2.88 -0.49 2.85
N ILE A 37 3.04 -1.72 3.35
CA ILE A 37 2.62 -2.13 4.68
C ILE A 37 3.87 -2.48 5.49
N ASN A 38 4.05 -1.87 6.66
CA ASN A 38 5.13 -2.26 7.56
C ASN A 38 4.72 -3.53 8.34
N ALA A 39 5.42 -4.62 8.08
CA ALA A 39 5.25 -5.92 8.72
C ALA A 39 6.19 -6.11 9.93
N SER A 40 6.95 -5.08 10.33
CA SER A 40 7.80 -5.16 11.52
C SER A 40 6.97 -5.32 12.80
N SER A 41 7.44 -6.16 13.73
CA SER A 41 6.80 -6.35 15.05
C SER A 41 7.04 -5.17 15.98
N HIS A 42 8.09 -4.39 15.73
CA HIS A 42 8.43 -3.20 16.49
C HIS A 42 9.10 -2.16 15.59
N PHE A 43 8.71 -0.90 15.73
CA PHE A 43 9.30 0.20 14.96
C PHE A 43 9.17 1.53 15.72
N LEU A 44 9.97 2.51 15.33
CA LEU A 44 9.89 3.88 15.85
C LEU A 44 8.93 4.71 15.01
N SER A 45 7.82 5.16 15.58
CA SER A 45 6.99 6.17 14.92
C SER A 45 7.52 7.58 15.22
N THR A 46 7.55 8.42 14.20
CA THR A 46 7.86 9.85 14.37
C THR A 46 6.87 10.53 15.33
N SER A 47 5.61 10.08 15.35
CA SER A 47 4.57 10.65 16.22
C SER A 47 4.80 10.42 17.71
N ASN A 48 5.30 9.25 18.10
CA ASN A 48 5.61 8.96 19.52
C ASN A 48 6.97 9.52 19.93
N ASN A 49 7.83 9.87 18.96
CA ASN A 49 9.20 10.31 19.17
C ASN A 49 9.44 11.77 18.71
N LYS A 50 8.39 12.60 18.68
CA LYS A 50 8.46 14.00 18.18
C LYS A 50 9.44 14.89 18.94
N HIS A 51 9.63 14.60 20.23
CA HIS A 51 10.49 15.36 21.14
C HIS A 51 11.67 14.51 21.61
N LEU A 52 12.18 13.63 20.75
CA LEU A 52 13.32 12.79 21.09
C LEU A 52 14.50 13.67 21.51
N VAL A 53 14.93 13.53 22.76
CA VAL A 53 16.06 14.30 23.33
C VAL A 53 17.32 13.45 23.31
N THR A 54 17.19 12.15 23.61
CA THR A 54 18.31 11.18 23.58
C THR A 54 17.85 9.81 23.05
N PRO A 55 18.75 8.94 22.56
CA PRO A 55 18.39 7.59 22.11
C PRO A 55 17.72 6.73 23.19
N GLU A 56 18.06 6.92 24.46
CA GLU A 56 17.45 6.16 25.58
C GLU A 56 15.98 6.53 25.80
N SER A 57 15.53 7.68 25.27
CA SER A 57 14.14 8.14 25.36
C SER A 57 13.22 7.60 24.25
N MET A 58 13.72 6.74 23.36
CA MET A 58 12.96 6.20 22.24
C MET A 58 11.76 5.35 22.68
N VAL A 59 10.58 5.73 22.20
CA VAL A 59 9.33 4.99 22.41
C VAL A 59 9.05 4.10 21.20
N TRP A 60 9.17 2.80 21.42
CA TRP A 60 8.90 1.78 20.41
C TRP A 60 7.40 1.48 20.29
N ASN A 61 6.90 1.48 19.06
CA ASN A 61 5.61 0.88 18.74
C ASN A 61 5.76 -0.64 18.70
N LYS A 62 4.78 -1.37 19.21
CA LYS A 62 4.68 -2.83 19.13
C LYS A 62 3.40 -3.20 18.40
N GLU A 63 3.49 -4.07 17.40
CA GLU A 63 2.35 -4.53 16.61
C GLU A 63 2.22 -6.06 16.68
N PRO A 64 0.99 -6.60 16.75
CA PRO A 64 0.76 -8.04 16.82
C PRO A 64 0.91 -8.69 15.43
N GLN A 65 2.15 -8.88 14.98
CA GLN A 65 2.47 -9.54 13.71
C GLN A 65 2.42 -11.08 13.84
N PRO A 66 2.00 -11.82 12.79
CA PRO A 66 1.63 -11.35 11.45
C PRO A 66 0.18 -10.84 11.34
N LYS A 67 -0.63 -10.99 12.40
CA LYS A 67 -2.08 -10.69 12.38
C LYS A 67 -2.42 -9.25 11.97
N ALA A 68 -1.60 -8.28 12.34
CA ALA A 68 -1.79 -6.88 11.93
C ALA A 68 -1.58 -6.71 10.41
N ALA A 69 -0.52 -7.28 9.84
CA ALA A 69 -0.28 -7.27 8.41
C ALA A 69 -1.39 -8.01 7.64
N GLU A 70 -1.81 -9.19 8.12
CA GLU A 70 -2.87 -10.01 7.48
C GLU A 70 -4.17 -9.22 7.34
N ARG A 71 -4.61 -8.58 8.43
CA ARG A 71 -5.81 -7.74 8.44
C ARG A 71 -5.70 -6.56 7.50
N THR A 72 -4.51 -5.97 7.41
CA THR A 72 -4.27 -4.83 6.53
C THR A 72 -4.33 -5.25 5.07
N VAL A 73 -3.62 -6.32 4.69
CA VAL A 73 -3.67 -6.89 3.34
C VAL A 73 -5.10 -7.26 2.94
N ALA A 74 -5.82 -7.97 3.81
CA ALA A 74 -7.21 -8.35 3.57
C ALA A 74 -8.09 -7.11 3.30
N LYS A 75 -7.93 -6.04 4.09
CA LYS A 75 -8.70 -4.81 3.89
C LYS A 75 -8.31 -4.07 2.61
N MET A 76 -7.04 -4.04 2.25
CA MET A 76 -6.59 -3.42 0.99
C MET A 76 -7.13 -4.15 -0.23
N ARG A 77 -7.35 -5.46 -0.13
CA ARG A 77 -7.99 -6.27 -1.19
C ARG A 77 -9.47 -5.95 -1.40
N GLU A 78 -10.11 -5.24 -0.49
CA GLU A 78 -11.49 -4.75 -0.65
C GLU A 78 -11.58 -3.49 -1.54
N ILE A 79 -10.44 -2.80 -1.79
CA ILE A 79 -10.39 -1.62 -2.65
C ILE A 79 -10.85 -1.98 -4.07
N ARG A 80 -11.72 -1.15 -4.64
CA ARG A 80 -12.33 -1.41 -5.95
C ARG A 80 -11.29 -1.38 -7.07
N ARG A 81 -11.42 -2.34 -7.98
CA ARG A 81 -10.62 -2.43 -9.21
C ARG A 81 -11.48 -2.11 -10.42
N ARG A 82 -10.92 -1.33 -11.32
CA ARG A 82 -11.50 -0.94 -12.61
C ARG A 82 -11.04 -1.89 -13.70
N SER A 83 -11.99 -2.44 -14.44
CA SER A 83 -11.74 -3.33 -15.59
C SER A 83 -11.98 -2.63 -16.94
N ALA A 84 -12.73 -1.53 -16.96
CA ALA A 84 -13.05 -0.79 -18.17
C ALA A 84 -13.27 0.71 -17.89
N PRO A 85 -13.12 1.57 -18.93
CA PRO A 85 -13.58 2.95 -18.91
C PRO A 85 -15.01 3.13 -18.36
N GLY A 86 -15.28 4.22 -17.66
CA GLY A 86 -16.58 4.49 -17.02
C GLY A 86 -16.93 3.65 -15.78
N THR A 87 -16.09 2.68 -15.37
CA THR A 87 -16.28 1.94 -14.10
C THR A 87 -15.42 2.51 -12.97
N GLN A 88 -15.84 2.30 -11.71
CA GLN A 88 -15.11 2.77 -10.53
C GLN A 88 -14.00 1.81 -10.10
N GLY A 89 -12.93 2.36 -9.53
CA GLY A 89 -11.80 1.63 -8.96
C GLY A 89 -10.45 2.02 -9.57
N PHE A 90 -9.38 1.47 -9.01
CA PHE A 90 -8.04 1.59 -9.59
C PHE A 90 -7.88 0.69 -10.82
N ASP A 91 -7.19 1.20 -11.83
CA ASP A 91 -6.82 0.42 -13.00
C ASP A 91 -5.75 -0.63 -12.66
N ALA A 92 -4.85 -0.35 -11.72
CA ALA A 92 -3.86 -1.29 -11.20
C ALA A 92 -3.61 -1.07 -9.71
N MET A 93 -3.37 -2.14 -8.96
CA MET A 93 -3.06 -2.06 -7.53
C MET A 93 -1.95 -3.05 -7.19
N GLY A 94 -0.99 -2.62 -6.37
CA GLY A 94 0.10 -3.45 -5.86
C GLY A 94 0.26 -3.28 -4.35
N ILE A 95 0.57 -4.36 -3.65
CA ILE A 95 0.87 -4.39 -2.22
C ILE A 95 2.31 -4.87 -2.01
N VAL A 96 3.05 -4.16 -1.17
CA VAL A 96 4.41 -4.53 -0.75
C VAL A 96 4.49 -4.51 0.76
N LEU A 97 5.02 -5.58 1.36
CA LEU A 97 5.32 -5.63 2.78
C LEU A 97 6.78 -5.31 3.00
N ILE A 98 7.07 -4.53 4.03
CA ILE A 98 8.44 -4.19 4.44
C ILE A 98 8.66 -4.53 5.91
N ASP A 99 9.86 -5.00 6.27
CA ASP A 99 10.34 -4.96 7.64
C ASP A 99 11.15 -3.68 7.82
N PHE A 100 10.55 -2.70 8.51
CA PHE A 100 11.16 -1.40 8.71
C PHE A 100 11.01 -0.91 10.15
N LYS A 101 12.12 -0.95 10.90
CA LYS A 101 12.18 -0.50 12.29
C LYS A 101 12.24 1.01 12.45
N ASN A 102 12.70 1.72 11.42
CA ASN A 102 12.87 3.17 11.43
C ASN A 102 13.84 3.69 12.53
N ASP A 103 14.89 2.91 12.82
CA ASP A 103 15.96 3.20 13.79
C ASP A 103 17.33 3.46 13.14
N GLY A 104 17.36 3.53 11.80
CA GLY A 104 18.58 3.63 10.99
C GLY A 104 19.07 2.27 10.47
N SER A 105 18.48 1.15 10.90
CA SER A 105 18.74 -0.15 10.27
C SER A 105 18.23 -0.19 8.82
N PRO A 106 18.78 -1.09 7.98
CA PRO A 106 18.23 -1.33 6.65
C PRO A 106 16.74 -1.70 6.68
N CYS A 107 16.04 -1.32 5.61
CA CYS A 107 14.67 -1.74 5.32
C CYS A 107 14.72 -2.96 4.39
N HIS A 108 13.92 -3.99 4.68
CA HIS A 108 13.84 -5.20 3.87
C HIS A 108 12.44 -5.39 3.30
N ILE A 109 12.33 -5.89 2.07
CA ILE A 109 11.05 -6.35 1.52
C ILE A 109 10.74 -7.72 2.12
N SER A 110 9.55 -7.87 2.69
CA SER A 110 9.08 -9.17 3.17
C SER A 110 8.32 -9.88 2.06
N THR A 111 8.73 -11.11 1.77
CA THR A 111 8.08 -12.00 0.78
C THR A 111 7.27 -13.12 1.44
N GLU A 112 7.34 -13.25 2.77
CA GLU A 112 6.60 -14.25 3.52
C GLU A 112 5.13 -13.85 3.67
N PRO A 113 4.20 -14.82 3.86
CA PRO A 113 2.81 -14.52 4.19
C PRO A 113 2.71 -13.49 5.32
N PRO A 114 1.88 -12.44 5.16
CA PRO A 114 0.81 -12.28 4.19
C PRO A 114 1.17 -11.47 2.94
N ALA A 115 2.45 -11.40 2.54
CA ALA A 115 2.83 -10.72 1.32
C ALA A 115 2.18 -11.37 0.08
N PRO A 116 1.78 -10.57 -0.93
CA PRO A 116 1.29 -11.13 -2.19
C PRO A 116 2.35 -12.02 -2.85
N THR A 117 1.89 -13.12 -3.44
CA THR A 117 2.67 -14.02 -4.28
C THR A 117 2.55 -13.61 -5.75
N THR A 118 3.39 -14.15 -6.63
CA THR A 118 3.32 -13.86 -8.08
C THR A 118 2.01 -14.30 -8.73
N SER A 119 1.24 -15.20 -8.12
CA SER A 119 -0.11 -15.56 -8.56
C SER A 119 -1.18 -14.53 -8.17
N ASP A 120 -0.89 -13.65 -7.22
CA ASP A 120 -1.85 -12.64 -6.78
C ASP A 120 -1.86 -11.42 -7.71
N GLY A 121 -3.06 -10.96 -8.07
CA GLY A 121 -3.22 -9.77 -8.90
C GLY A 121 -2.81 -8.46 -8.23
N ASP A 122 -2.52 -8.44 -6.92
CA ASP A 122 -1.92 -7.31 -6.18
C ASP A 122 -0.42 -7.45 -5.95
N HIS A 123 0.26 -8.41 -6.58
CA HIS A 123 1.72 -8.45 -6.58
C HIS A 123 2.32 -7.27 -7.34
N TYR A 124 3.41 -6.69 -6.82
CA TYR A 124 4.05 -5.50 -7.41
C TYR A 124 4.38 -5.67 -8.90
N ALA A 125 4.99 -6.79 -9.30
CA ALA A 125 5.32 -7.03 -10.71
C ALA A 125 4.05 -7.11 -11.60
N ASN A 126 2.96 -7.69 -11.08
CA ASN A 126 1.69 -7.79 -11.80
C ASN A 126 1.03 -6.41 -11.95
N MET A 127 1.13 -5.56 -10.93
CA MET A 127 0.72 -4.16 -11.00
C MET A 127 1.48 -3.42 -12.11
N ILE A 128 2.81 -3.51 -12.14
CA ILE A 128 3.65 -2.86 -13.17
C ILE A 128 3.33 -3.37 -14.57
N GLY A 129 3.18 -4.70 -14.73
CA GLY A 129 2.78 -5.30 -16.01
C GLY A 129 1.42 -4.79 -16.48
N ARG A 130 0.45 -4.68 -15.57
CA ARG A 130 -0.88 -4.14 -15.88
C ARG A 130 -0.84 -2.68 -16.30
N ILE A 131 -0.07 -1.83 -15.60
CA ILE A 131 0.13 -0.43 -15.99
C ILE A 131 0.74 -0.35 -17.40
N SER A 132 1.76 -1.16 -17.67
CA SER A 132 2.45 -1.17 -18.96
C SER A 132 1.51 -1.57 -20.11
N THR A 133 0.71 -2.62 -19.92
CA THR A 133 -0.29 -3.06 -20.91
C THR A 133 -1.38 -2.01 -21.13
N LEU A 134 -1.86 -1.36 -20.07
CA LEU A 134 -2.84 -0.29 -20.18
C LEU A 134 -2.27 0.93 -20.91
N TYR A 135 -1.03 1.30 -20.62
CA TYR A 135 -0.35 2.40 -21.28
C TYR A 135 -0.20 2.11 -22.78
N ALA A 136 0.34 0.95 -23.13
CA ALA A 136 0.52 0.54 -24.52
C ALA A 136 -0.82 0.50 -25.27
N SER A 137 -1.88 -0.04 -24.67
CA SER A 137 -3.18 -0.15 -25.36
C SER A 137 -3.92 1.19 -25.50
N ARG A 138 -3.89 2.05 -24.48
CA ARG A 138 -4.62 3.33 -24.50
C ARG A 138 -3.93 4.41 -25.32
N PHE A 139 -2.59 4.35 -25.41
CA PHE A 139 -1.80 5.42 -26.02
C PHE A 139 -1.04 5.00 -27.30
N ALA A 140 -1.26 3.80 -27.84
CA ALA A 140 -0.62 3.32 -29.08
C ALA A 140 -0.92 4.17 -30.34
N GLY A 141 -1.92 5.04 -30.31
CA GLY A 141 -2.34 5.88 -31.44
C GLY A 141 -1.97 7.36 -31.32
N PHE A 142 -1.18 7.74 -30.31
CA PHE A 142 -0.56 9.07 -30.20
C PHE A 142 0.86 9.07 -30.78
#